data_AF-A0A539CQ80-F1
#
_entry.id   AF-A0A539CQ80-F1
#
_cell.length_a   1.000
_cell.length_b   1.000
_cell.length_c   1.000
_cell.angle_alpha   90.00
_cell.angle_beta   90.00
_cell.angle_gamma   90.00
#
_symmetry.space_group_name_H-M   'P 1'
#
loop_
_entity.id
_entity.type
_entity.pdbx_description
1 polymer ?
#
loop_
_entity_poly.entity_id
_entity_poly.type
_entity_poly.pdbx_seq_one_letter_code
_entity_poly.pdbx_strand_id
1 'polypeptide(L)'
;MTRTGEKTAFVFAGGGSLGAIQVGMLRVLLATGVQPDFVIGSSAGAINAGYFAGAPNEEGVERLANIWSGLRGRDVFPFTFTSDFDML
;
A
#
# COMPACT_ATOMS: atom_id res chain seq x y z
N MET A 1 20.43 29.05 -12.28
CA MET A 1 20.45 27.67 -11.73
C MET A 1 19.10 27.03 -11.99
N THR A 2 18.98 26.30 -13.10
CA THR A 2 17.83 25.42 -13.36
C THR A 2 17.93 24.25 -12.40
N ARG A 3 17.03 24.14 -11.41
CA ARG A 3 16.89 22.89 -10.63
C ARG A 3 16.54 21.81 -11.65
N THR A 4 17.43 20.84 -11.83
CA THR A 4 17.10 19.60 -12.54
C THR A 4 15.77 19.08 -11.99
N GLY A 5 14.82 18.83 -12.90
CA GLY A 5 13.39 18.74 -12.62
C GLY A 5 13.05 17.94 -11.36
N GLU A 6 12.27 18.57 -10.47
CA GLU A 6 11.85 17.96 -9.20
C GLU A 6 11.12 16.64 -9.47
N LYS A 7 11.48 15.61 -8.70
CA LYS A 7 10.90 14.28 -8.78
C LYS A 7 10.03 14.03 -7.56
N THR A 8 8.85 13.46 -7.77
CA THR A 8 7.90 13.12 -6.71
C THR A 8 8.00 11.65 -6.37
N ALA A 9 8.04 11.32 -5.08
CA ALA A 9 7.99 9.93 -4.63
C ALA A 9 6.79 9.74 -3.70
N PHE A 10 6.04 8.66 -3.90
CA PHE A 10 5.07 8.19 -2.90
C PHE A 10 5.75 7.14 -2.01
N VAL A 11 5.75 7.40 -0.70
CA VAL A 11 6.42 6.55 0.28
C VAL A 11 5.38 5.92 1.20
N PHE A 12 5.28 4.59 1.14
CA PHE A 12 4.30 3.78 1.85
C PHE A 12 4.96 3.11 3.06
N ALA A 13 4.66 3.62 4.25
CA ALA A 13 5.18 3.04 5.49
C ALA A 13 4.61 1.63 5.76
N GLY A 14 5.34 0.83 6.54
CA GLY A 14 4.80 -0.39 7.13
C GLY A 14 3.75 -0.09 8.21
N GLY A 15 2.93 -1.09 8.54
CA GLY A 15 1.88 -0.93 9.56
C GLY A 15 0.80 -2.01 9.56
N GLY A 16 1.04 -3.16 8.93
CA GLY A 16 0.04 -4.22 8.81
C GLY A 16 -1.25 -3.73 8.15
N SER A 17 -2.39 -3.95 8.82
CA SER A 17 -3.72 -3.55 8.32
C SER A 17 -3.89 -2.04 8.15
N LEU A 18 -3.08 -1.20 8.82
CA LEU A 18 -3.10 0.25 8.60
C LEU A 18 -2.69 0.63 7.15
N GLY A 19 -2.09 -0.30 6.40
CA GLY A 19 -1.85 -0.16 4.96
C GLY A 19 -3.11 0.15 4.15
N ALA A 20 -4.30 -0.27 4.60
CA ALA A 20 -5.57 0.05 3.93
C ALA A 20 -5.83 1.57 3.86
N ILE A 21 -5.40 2.34 4.85
CA ILE A 21 -5.58 3.81 4.89
C ILE A 21 -4.83 4.49 3.73
N GLN A 22 -3.66 3.94 3.36
CA GLN A 22 -2.84 4.48 2.28
C GLN A 22 -3.55 4.41 0.92
N VAL A 23 -4.46 3.45 0.73
CA VAL A 23 -5.27 3.35 -0.50
C VAL A 23 -6.27 4.51 -0.61
N GLY A 24 -6.86 4.92 0.51
CA GLY A 24 -7.68 6.13 0.57
C GLY A 24 -6.90 7.39 0.21
N MET A 25 -5.65 7.49 0.66
CA MET A 25 -4.75 8.59 0.27
C MET A 25 -4.46 8.57 -1.24
N LEU A 26 -4.21 7.39 -1.82
CA LEU A 26 -3.98 7.25 -3.25
C LEU A 26 -5.17 7.73 -4.09
N ARG A 27 -6.40 7.43 -3.68
CA ARG A 27 -7.61 7.94 -4.36
C ARG A 27 -7.58 9.46 -4.50
N VAL A 28 -7.28 10.17 -3.41
CA VAL A 28 -7.26 11.64 -3.40
C VAL A 28 -6.10 12.19 -4.22
N LEU A 29 -4.91 11.58 -4.13
CA LEU A 29 -3.75 12.00 -4.91
C LEU A 29 -4.01 11.87 -6.41
N LEU A 30 -4.56 10.74 -6.86
CA LEU A 30 -4.92 10.54 -8.26
C LEU A 30 -6.01 11.49 -8.73
N ALA A 31 -7.08 11.66 -7.95
CA ALA A 31 -8.18 12.57 -8.27
C ALA A 31 -7.74 14.04 -8.38
N THR A 32 -6.66 14.42 -7.69
CA THR A 32 -6.06 15.75 -7.77
C THR A 32 -4.92 15.85 -8.80
N GLY A 33 -4.65 14.79 -9.56
CA GLY A 33 -3.65 14.74 -10.62
C GLY A 33 -2.20 14.63 -10.12
N VAL A 34 -1.98 14.36 -8.83
CA VAL A 34 -0.64 14.13 -8.29
C VAL A 34 -0.16 12.74 -8.68
N GLN A 35 0.94 12.68 -9.42
CA GLN A 35 1.55 11.43 -9.89
C GLN A 35 2.99 11.30 -9.38
N PRO A 36 3.41 10.11 -8.91
CA PRO A 36 4.78 9.88 -8.51
C PRO A 36 5.66 9.50 -9.70
N ASP A 37 6.92 9.91 -9.65
CA ASP A 37 7.99 9.32 -10.46
C ASP A 37 8.50 8.00 -9.85
N PHE A 38 8.40 7.87 -8.52
CA PHE A 38 8.88 6.71 -7.77
C PHE A 38 7.89 6.28 -6.70
N VAL A 39 7.84 4.98 -6.44
CA VAL A 39 7.09 4.42 -5.32
C VAL A 39 8.01 3.57 -4.47
N ILE A 40 7.93 3.78 -3.15
CA ILE A 40 8.81 3.14 -2.17
C ILE A 40 7.91 2.58 -1.08
N GLY A 41 8.16 1.35 -0.62
CA GLY A 41 7.36 0.78 0.46
C GLY A 41 8.10 -0.20 1.33
N SER A 42 7.59 -0.40 2.55
CA SER A 42 8.07 -1.39 3.52
C SER A 42 6.92 -2.22 4.09
N SER A 43 7.10 -3.53 4.27
CA SER A 43 6.09 -4.46 4.80
C SER A 43 4.75 -4.33 4.02
N ALA A 44 3.61 -4.11 4.70
CA ALA A 44 2.33 -3.83 4.06
C ALA A 44 2.39 -2.65 3.06
N GLY A 45 3.20 -1.63 3.34
CA GLY A 45 3.45 -0.53 2.41
C GLY A 45 4.19 -0.97 1.15
N ALA A 46 5.06 -1.97 1.22
CA ALA A 46 5.72 -2.54 0.04
C ALA A 46 4.73 -3.25 -0.88
N ILE A 47 3.72 -3.92 -0.30
CA ILE A 47 2.62 -4.54 -1.05
C ILE A 47 1.83 -3.47 -1.80
N ASN A 48 1.45 -2.39 -1.12
CA ASN A 48 0.76 -1.26 -1.74
C ASN A 48 1.60 -0.61 -2.85
N ALA A 49 2.88 -0.33 -2.58
CA ALA A 49 3.79 0.27 -3.55
C ALA A 49 3.94 -0.59 -4.79
N GLY A 50 4.19 -1.90 -4.62
CA GLY A 50 4.35 -2.84 -5.72
C GLY A 50 3.07 -3.02 -6.54
N TYR A 51 1.91 -3.11 -5.88
CA TYR A 51 0.62 -3.20 -6.56
C TYR A 51 0.34 -1.94 -7.39
N PHE A 52 0.46 -0.76 -6.76
CA PHE A 52 0.21 0.51 -7.42
C PHE A 52 1.19 0.77 -8.57
N ALA A 53 2.47 0.37 -8.46
CA ALA A 53 3.43 0.47 -9.56
C ALA A 53 2.96 -0.25 -10.84
N GLY A 54 2.29 -1.39 -10.70
CA GLY A 54 1.78 -2.18 -11.83
C GLY A 54 0.49 -1.63 -12.43
N ALA A 55 -0.30 -0.88 -11.66
CA ALA A 55 -1.54 -0.25 -12.10
C ALA A 55 -1.70 1.15 -11.45
N PRO A 56 -0.93 2.16 -11.87
CA PRO A 56 -0.87 3.48 -11.23
C PRO A 56 -2.02 4.39 -11.69
N ASN A 57 -3.24 3.88 -11.60
CA ASN A 57 -4.46 4.56 -12.03
C ASN A 57 -5.62 4.28 -11.07
N GLU A 58 -6.72 5.00 -11.27
CA GLU A 58 -7.89 4.93 -10.39
C GLU A 58 -8.46 3.51 -10.31
N GLU A 59 -8.54 2.79 -11.43
CA GLU A 59 -9.02 1.41 -11.45
C GLU A 59 -8.12 0.47 -10.62
N GLY A 60 -6.80 0.61 -10.73
CA GLY A 60 -5.85 -0.13 -9.91
C GLY A 60 -6.04 0.17 -8.41
N VAL A 61 -6.19 1.44 -8.05
CA VAL A 61 -6.44 1.85 -6.67
C VAL A 61 -7.77 1.29 -6.14
N GLU A 62 -8.83 1.27 -6.95
CA GLU A 62 -10.12 0.68 -6.57
C GLU A 62 -10.02 -0.84 -6.35
N ARG A 63 -9.29 -1.55 -7.21
CA ARG A 63 -9.02 -2.98 -7.01
C ARG A 63 -8.22 -3.24 -5.75
N LEU A 64 -7.21 -2.42 -5.46
CA LEU A 64 -6.43 -2.50 -4.23
C LEU A 64 -7.32 -2.24 -2.99
N ALA A 65 -8.24 -1.29 -3.07
CA ALA A 65 -9.20 -1.01 -1.99
C ALA A 65 -10.11 -2.20 -1.71
N ASN A 66 -10.59 -2.88 -2.77
CA ASN A 66 -11.40 -4.08 -2.64
C ASN A 66 -10.62 -5.24 -2.00
N ILE A 67 -9.34 -5.42 -2.35
CA ILE A 67 -8.46 -6.40 -1.71
C ILE A 67 -8.38 -6.12 -0.21
N TRP A 68 -7.99 -4.89 0.19
CA TRP A 68 -7.88 -4.54 1.60
C TRP A 68 -9.18 -4.71 2.38
N SER A 69 -10.32 -4.34 1.78
CA SER A 69 -11.63 -4.44 2.42
C SER A 69 -12.13 -5.89 2.55
N GLY A 70 -11.64 -6.80 1.70
CA GLY A 70 -11.98 -8.22 1.72
C GLY A 70 -11.04 -9.08 2.57
N LEU A 71 -9.85 -8.58 2.91
CA LEU A 71 -8.86 -9.32 3.68
C LEU A 71 -9.25 -9.42 5.16
N ARG A 72 -9.11 -10.62 5.72
CA ARG A 72 -9.21 -10.89 7.15
C ARG A 72 -7.84 -11.31 7.68
N GLY A 73 -7.62 -11.15 8.98
CA GLY A 73 -6.34 -11.53 9.61
C GLY A 73 -5.92 -12.96 9.27
N ARG A 74 -6.86 -13.92 9.27
CA ARG A 74 -6.62 -15.32 8.90
C ARG A 74 -6.20 -15.56 7.45
N ASP A 75 -6.56 -14.65 6.54
CA ASP A 75 -6.20 -14.78 5.12
C ASP A 75 -4.71 -14.46 4.90
N VAL A 76 -4.09 -13.73 5.84
CA VAL A 76 -2.67 -13.32 5.81
C VAL A 76 -1.84 -14.13 6.82
N PHE A 77 -2.40 -14.38 8.00
CA PHE A 77 -1.79 -15.15 9.09
C PHE A 77 -2.73 -16.29 9.48
N PRO A 78 -2.67 -17.44 8.78
CA PRO A 78 -3.58 -18.56 9.01
C PRO A 78 -3.35 -19.28 10.36
N PHE A 79 -2.25 -18.97 11.06
CA PHE A 79 -1.94 -19.48 12.40
C PHE A 79 -1.92 -18.33 13.40
N THR A 80 -2.60 -18.50 14.53
CA THR A 80 -2.60 -17.51 15.61
C THR A 80 -1.30 -17.69 16.40
N PHE A 81 -0.50 -16.63 16.58
CA PHE A 81 0.75 -16.66 17.35
C PHE A 81 0.61 -17.28 18.76
N THR A 82 -0.60 -17.28 19.33
CA THR A 82 -0.93 -17.89 20.62
C THR A 82 -0.88 -19.43 20.58
N SER A 83 -1.14 -20.07 19.43
CA SER A 83 -1.18 -21.52 19.32
C SER A 83 0.21 -22.16 19.21
N ASP A 84 1.20 -21.41 18.72
CA ASP A 84 2.57 -21.92 18.55
C ASP A 84 3.46 -21.66 19.78
N PHE A 85 3.11 -20.67 20.63
CA PHE A 85 3.81 -20.42 21.89
C PHE A 85 3.29 -21.26 23.07
N ASP A 86 2.06 -21.77 23.01
CA ASP A 86 1.53 -22.74 23.98
C ASP A 86 1.97 -24.20 23.69
N MET A 87 2.75 -24.43 22.62
CA MET A 87 3.35 -25.73 22.27
C MET A 87 4.86 -25.84 22.56
N LEU A 88 5.44 -24.89 23.31
CA LEU A 88 6.81 -24.93 23.85
C LEU A 88 6.78 -24.82 25.38
#